data_AF-A0A8J8DVX2-F1
#
_entry.id   AF-A0A8J8DVX2-F1
#
_cell.length_a   1.000
_cell.length_b   1.000
_cell.length_c   1.000
_cell.angle_alpha   90.00
_cell.angle_beta   90.00
_cell.angle_gamma   90.00
#
_symmetry.space_group_name_H-M   'P 1'
#
loop_
_entity.id
_entity.type
_entity.pdbx_description
1 polymer ?
#
loop_
_entity_poly.entity_id
_entity_poly.type
_entity_poly.pdbx_seq_one_letter_code
_entity_poly.pdbx_strand_id
1 'polypeptide(L)'
;MKRALALVLLILLLAPLVLADEYEGEEDEYEAGYTAFAVVGVAMIATGVVYYSLTKRKLLIIHKKASEWGFEIKPEQPYVTVFGPIYPLTIHHALTITGTLLVFVHFFSCDNYSGLAGITGLSMAITLVLLNVSGFVGRYIHGKVTIAAKKHDSTMAKKFVKILGNWKKVHIALAIIFAILLLIHLNAVD
;
A
#
# COMPACT_ATOMS: atom_id res chain seq x y z
N MET A 1 -20.73 4.00 -3.12
CA MET A 1 -19.25 3.92 -3.25
C MET A 1 -18.53 3.34 -2.04
N LYS A 2 -18.56 3.95 -0.84
CA LYS A 2 -17.78 3.43 0.32
C LYS A 2 -18.10 1.98 0.72
N ARG A 3 -19.40 1.61 0.71
CA ARG A 3 -19.85 0.23 1.01
C ARG A 3 -19.46 -0.76 -0.10
N ALA A 4 -19.57 -0.37 -1.37
CA ALA A 4 -19.16 -1.19 -2.50
C ALA A 4 -17.64 -1.42 -2.53
N LEU A 5 -16.84 -0.39 -2.28
CA LEU A 5 -15.38 -0.53 -2.16
C LEU A 5 -15.01 -1.43 -0.97
N ALA A 6 -15.66 -1.28 0.18
CA ALA A 6 -15.43 -2.16 1.33
C ALA A 6 -15.79 -3.62 1.02
N LEU A 7 -16.86 -3.85 0.27
CA LEU A 7 -17.30 -5.18 -0.13
C LEU A 7 -16.34 -5.79 -1.16
N VAL A 8 -15.86 -5.02 -2.13
CA VAL A 8 -14.80 -5.45 -3.06
C VAL A 8 -13.50 -5.76 -2.31
N LEU A 9 -13.10 -4.94 -1.34
CA LEU A 9 -11.90 -5.18 -0.54
C LEU A 9 -12.05 -6.41 0.37
N LEU A 10 -13.26 -6.65 0.89
CA LEU A 10 -13.57 -7.86 1.66
C LEU A 10 -13.50 -9.11 0.76
N ILE A 11 -14.09 -9.06 -0.44
CA ILE A 11 -13.97 -10.14 -1.42
C ILE A 11 -12.50 -10.38 -1.77
N LEU A 12 -11.72 -9.33 -2.03
CA LEU A 12 -10.29 -9.47 -2.32
C LEU A 12 -9.48 -10.00 -1.13
N LEU A 13 -9.91 -9.77 0.11
CA LEU A 13 -9.27 -10.31 1.32
C LEU A 13 -9.64 -11.78 1.54
N LEU A 14 -10.90 -12.15 1.26
CA LEU A 14 -11.41 -13.49 1.50
C LEU A 14 -11.12 -14.45 0.34
N ALA A 15 -11.05 -13.96 -0.90
CA ALA A 15 -10.81 -14.79 -2.08
C ALA A 15 -9.50 -15.61 -1.98
N PRO A 16 -8.37 -15.05 -1.50
CA PRO A 16 -7.16 -15.83 -1.25
C PRO A 16 -7.35 -16.96 -0.23
N LEU A 17 -8.17 -16.73 0.81
CA LEU A 17 -8.43 -17.73 1.86
C LEU A 17 -9.34 -18.85 1.37
N VAL A 18 -10.37 -18.52 0.57
CA VAL A 18 -11.29 -19.51 -0.02
C VAL A 18 -10.56 -20.39 -1.03
N LEU A 19 -9.72 -19.80 -1.89
CA LEU A 19 -8.92 -20.54 -2.86
C LEU A 19 -7.82 -21.39 -2.21
N ALA A 20 -7.42 -21.11 -0.98
CA ALA A 20 -6.46 -21.95 -0.26
C ALA A 20 -7.11 -23.23 0.30
N ASP A 21 -8.40 -23.19 0.62
CA ASP A 21 -9.14 -24.27 1.29
C ASP A 21 -9.67 -25.34 0.29
N GLU A 22 -9.91 -24.96 -0.96
CA GLU A 22 -10.46 -25.87 -1.99
C GLU A 22 -9.45 -26.91 -2.52
N TYR A 23 -8.15 -26.73 -2.29
CA TYR A 23 -7.09 -27.47 -2.99
C TYR A 23 -6.10 -28.19 -2.05
N GLU A 24 -6.50 -28.55 -0.82
CA GLU A 24 -5.67 -29.32 0.14
C GLU A 24 -5.31 -30.77 -0.32
N GLY A 25 -5.60 -31.16 -1.57
CA GLY A 25 -5.64 -32.56 -2.00
C GLY A 25 -4.58 -33.07 -2.98
N GLU A 26 -3.75 -32.23 -3.60
CA GLU A 26 -2.77 -32.68 -4.60
C GLU A 26 -1.34 -32.29 -4.21
N GLU A 27 -0.44 -33.29 -4.17
CA GLU A 27 0.99 -33.18 -3.81
C GLU A 27 1.86 -32.61 -4.94
N ASP A 28 1.26 -32.20 -6.07
CA ASP A 28 2.00 -31.64 -7.20
C ASP A 28 2.34 -30.17 -6.94
N GLU A 29 3.62 -29.85 -7.19
CA GLU A 29 4.26 -28.58 -6.89
C GLU A 29 3.61 -27.40 -7.62
N TYR A 30 3.67 -26.24 -6.95
CA TYR A 30 3.20 -24.93 -7.39
C TYR A 30 3.36 -24.65 -8.90
N GLU A 31 2.27 -24.78 -9.68
CA GLU A 31 2.19 -24.30 -11.07
C GLU A 31 1.29 -23.05 -11.14
N ALA A 32 1.87 -21.87 -10.92
CA ALA A 32 1.16 -20.61 -11.12
C ALA A 32 1.49 -19.99 -12.49
N GLY A 33 0.48 -19.78 -13.32
CA GLY A 33 0.62 -19.14 -14.63
C GLY A 33 0.93 -17.64 -14.57
N TYR A 34 1.08 -17.00 -15.73
CA TYR A 34 1.12 -15.52 -15.83
C TYR A 34 2.27 -14.82 -15.08
N THR A 35 3.42 -15.49 -14.89
CA THR A 35 4.62 -14.94 -14.20
C THR A 35 5.04 -13.57 -14.73
N ALA A 36 4.92 -13.32 -16.03
CA ALA A 36 5.20 -12.02 -16.63
C ALA A 36 4.35 -10.88 -16.03
N PHE A 37 3.06 -11.12 -15.76
CA PHE A 37 2.20 -10.14 -15.10
C PHE A 37 2.59 -9.92 -13.64
N ALA A 38 3.01 -10.97 -12.92
CA ALA A 38 3.54 -10.83 -11.56
C ALA A 38 4.80 -9.97 -11.53
N VAL A 39 5.76 -10.23 -12.43
CA VAL A 39 7.01 -9.46 -12.54
C VAL A 39 6.73 -7.99 -12.85
N VAL A 40 5.89 -7.71 -13.85
CA VAL A 40 5.49 -6.33 -14.19
C VAL A 40 4.77 -5.68 -13.00
N GLY A 41 3.87 -6.41 -12.34
CA GLY A 41 3.11 -5.90 -11.21
C GLY A 41 3.99 -5.53 -10.01
N VAL A 42 4.95 -6.39 -9.65
CA VAL A 42 5.97 -6.13 -8.62
C VAL A 42 6.84 -4.94 -9.00
N ALA A 43 7.28 -4.86 -10.27
CA ALA A 43 8.07 -3.73 -10.76
C ALA A 43 7.30 -2.40 -10.68
N MET A 44 6.00 -2.39 -10.99
CA MET A 44 5.15 -1.21 -10.84
C MET A 44 5.02 -0.78 -9.37
N ILE A 45 4.78 -1.73 -8.45
CA ILE A 45 4.72 -1.46 -7.01
C ILE A 45 6.05 -0.84 -6.54
N ALA A 46 7.18 -1.47 -6.86
CA ALA A 46 8.51 -0.99 -6.50
C ALA A 46 8.77 0.42 -7.06
N THR A 47 8.45 0.65 -8.34
CA THR A 47 8.56 1.97 -8.98
C THR A 47 7.72 3.02 -8.24
N GLY A 48 6.48 2.69 -7.88
CA GLY A 48 5.62 3.58 -7.11
C GLY A 48 6.18 3.92 -5.72
N VAL A 49 6.79 2.94 -5.03
CA VAL A 49 7.42 3.14 -3.71
C VAL A 49 8.68 4.01 -3.82
N VAL A 50 9.56 3.72 -4.79
CA VAL A 50 10.80 4.47 -5.03
C VAL A 50 10.47 5.91 -5.45
N TYR A 51 9.59 6.08 -6.44
CA TYR A 51 9.13 7.38 -6.90
C TYR A 51 8.59 8.23 -5.74
N TYR A 52 7.67 7.67 -4.93
CA TYR A 52 7.10 8.41 -3.81
C TYR A 52 8.14 8.79 -2.76
N SER A 53 9.07 7.88 -2.48
CA SER A 53 10.11 8.09 -1.48
C SER A 53 11.12 9.17 -1.88
N LEU A 54 11.42 9.27 -3.18
CA LEU A 54 12.30 10.31 -3.73
C LEU A 54 11.59 11.66 -3.91
N THR A 55 10.28 11.67 -4.16
CA THR A 55 9.56 12.91 -4.49
C THR A 55 8.91 13.58 -3.29
N LYS A 56 8.55 12.86 -2.22
CA LYS A 56 7.89 13.44 -1.04
C LYS A 56 8.85 14.30 -0.21
N ARG A 57 8.39 15.45 0.30
CA ARG A 57 9.05 16.15 1.43
C ARG A 57 8.45 15.73 2.76
N LYS A 58 9.22 15.88 3.85
CA LYS A 58 8.69 15.78 5.22
C LYS A 58 7.70 16.92 5.45
N LEU A 59 6.62 16.62 6.17
CA LEU A 59 5.67 17.62 6.67
C LEU A 59 6.44 18.58 7.60
N LEU A 60 6.55 19.85 7.23
CA LEU A 60 7.33 20.84 7.98
C LEU A 60 6.39 21.57 8.93
N ILE A 61 6.53 21.28 10.22
CA ILE A 61 5.93 22.10 11.28
C ILE A 61 6.93 23.20 11.58
N ILE A 62 6.73 24.39 11.01
CA ILE A 62 7.59 25.55 11.24
C ILE A 62 7.05 26.28 12.46
N HIS A 63 7.80 26.35 13.55
CA HIS A 63 7.40 27.15 14.70
C HIS A 63 7.48 28.64 14.32
N LYS A 64 6.36 29.36 14.36
CA LYS A 64 6.27 30.79 14.03
C LYS A 64 5.90 31.56 15.31
N LYS A 65 6.89 32.22 15.93
CA LYS A 65 6.70 33.05 17.13
C LYS A 65 5.67 34.17 16.96
N ALA A 66 5.43 34.64 15.73
CA ALA A 66 4.50 35.73 15.41
C ALA A 66 3.11 35.25 14.94
N SER A 67 2.88 33.94 14.86
CA SER A 67 1.55 33.40 14.58
C SER A 67 0.80 33.26 15.90
N GLU A 68 -0.49 33.63 15.96
CA GLU A 68 -1.38 33.36 17.11
C GLU A 68 -1.35 31.89 17.57
N TRP A 69 -0.85 30.99 16.73
CA TRP A 69 -0.83 29.55 16.89
C TRP A 69 0.53 28.98 17.28
N GLY A 70 1.60 29.78 17.21
CA GLY A 70 2.97 29.35 17.47
C GLY A 70 3.60 28.44 16.40
N PHE A 71 2.85 27.93 15.41
CA PHE A 71 3.39 27.09 14.34
C PHE A 71 2.58 27.17 13.03
N GLU A 72 3.26 26.92 11.90
CA GLU A 72 2.74 26.80 10.55
C GLU A 72 2.96 25.36 10.07
N ILE A 73 1.90 24.64 9.72
CA ILE A 73 2.00 23.32 9.10
C ILE A 73 2.10 23.52 7.59
N LYS A 74 3.30 23.34 7.04
CA LYS A 74 3.47 23.23 5.59
C LYS A 74 3.19 21.80 5.15
N PRO A 75 2.17 21.56 4.31
CA PRO A 75 1.90 20.24 3.76
C PRO A 75 3.11 19.71 2.99
N GLU A 76 3.23 18.39 2.83
CA GLU A 76 4.30 17.77 2.03
C GLU A 76 4.30 18.40 0.62
N GLN A 77 5.33 19.20 0.28
CA GLN A 77 5.49 19.74 -1.06
C GLN A 77 6.45 18.84 -1.85
N PRO A 78 6.10 18.37 -3.06
CA PRO A 78 7.00 17.52 -3.84
C PRO A 78 8.32 18.21 -4.21
N TYR A 79 9.40 17.44 -4.37
CA TYR A 79 10.64 17.93 -4.99
C TYR A 79 10.46 18.24 -6.48
N VAL A 80 9.57 17.51 -7.16
CA VAL A 80 9.32 17.63 -8.59
C VAL A 80 7.82 17.54 -8.85
N THR A 81 7.23 18.57 -9.45
CA THR A 81 5.90 18.49 -10.06
C THR A 81 6.08 18.12 -11.52
N VAL A 82 5.89 16.83 -11.85
CA VAL A 82 6.19 16.31 -13.19
C VAL A 82 5.09 16.68 -14.20
N PHE A 83 3.81 16.65 -13.80
CA PHE A 83 2.67 16.96 -14.67
C PHE A 83 1.50 17.58 -13.88
N GLY A 84 1.31 18.90 -13.95
CA GLY A 84 0.14 19.58 -13.38
C GLY A 84 -0.13 19.30 -11.89
N PRO A 85 -1.38 19.42 -11.38
CA PRO A 85 -1.72 19.22 -9.97
C PRO A 85 -1.76 17.74 -9.55
N ILE A 86 -0.93 16.88 -10.15
CA ILE A 86 -0.85 15.47 -9.78
C ILE A 86 0.08 15.32 -8.58
N TYR A 87 -0.51 15.00 -7.43
CA TYR A 87 0.23 14.75 -6.19
C TYR A 87 1.03 13.44 -6.31
N PRO A 88 2.29 13.38 -5.83
CA PRO A 88 3.08 12.15 -5.88
C PRO A 88 2.40 10.95 -5.21
N LEU A 89 1.59 11.22 -4.18
CA LEU A 89 0.78 10.21 -3.50
C LEU A 89 -0.26 9.57 -4.43
N THR A 90 -0.76 10.31 -5.41
CA THR A 90 -1.68 9.80 -6.45
C THR A 90 -0.94 8.84 -7.38
N ILE A 91 0.24 9.22 -7.86
CA ILE A 91 1.07 8.37 -8.75
C ILE A 91 1.49 7.09 -8.04
N HIS A 92 2.00 7.22 -6.81
CA HIS A 92 2.33 6.08 -5.95
C HIS A 92 1.20 5.07 -5.91
N HIS A 93 0.00 5.56 -5.59
CA HIS A 93 -1.13 4.68 -5.37
C HIS A 93 -1.70 4.11 -6.67
N ALA A 94 -1.65 4.86 -7.78
CA ALA A 94 -2.02 4.32 -9.08
C ALA A 94 -1.10 3.14 -9.44
N LEU A 95 0.21 3.32 -9.29
CA LEU A 95 1.19 2.27 -9.55
C LEU A 95 1.02 1.07 -8.61
N THR A 96 0.78 1.28 -7.31
CA THR A 96 0.60 0.16 -6.37
C THR A 96 -0.70 -0.59 -6.60
N ILE A 97 -1.83 0.08 -6.89
CA ILE A 97 -3.08 -0.61 -7.22
C ILE A 97 -2.92 -1.42 -8.50
N THR A 98 -2.44 -0.79 -9.58
CA THR A 98 -2.29 -1.47 -10.86
C THR A 98 -1.33 -2.65 -10.72
N GLY A 99 -0.21 -2.46 -10.04
CA GLY A 99 0.73 -3.55 -9.81
C GLY A 99 0.14 -4.68 -8.96
N THR A 100 -0.65 -4.39 -7.92
CA THR A 100 -1.36 -5.42 -7.14
C THR A 100 -2.35 -6.19 -8.01
N LEU A 101 -3.12 -5.51 -8.86
CA LEU A 101 -4.07 -6.18 -9.76
C LEU A 101 -3.37 -7.13 -10.73
N LEU A 102 -2.20 -6.74 -11.26
CA LEU A 102 -1.40 -7.60 -12.13
C LEU A 102 -0.82 -8.82 -11.39
N VAL A 103 -0.31 -8.64 -10.17
CA VAL A 103 0.15 -9.76 -9.33
C VAL A 103 -0.98 -10.72 -9.02
N PHE A 104 -2.21 -10.22 -8.84
CA PHE A 104 -3.37 -11.07 -8.57
C PHE A 104 -3.76 -11.96 -9.75
N VAL A 105 -3.45 -11.60 -11.00
CA VAL A 105 -3.67 -12.50 -12.14
C VAL A 105 -2.85 -13.78 -11.99
N HIS A 106 -1.57 -13.65 -11.59
CA HIS A 106 -0.70 -14.79 -11.30
C HIS A 106 -1.16 -15.56 -10.08
N PHE A 107 -1.50 -14.86 -8.98
CA PHE A 107 -2.02 -15.49 -7.78
C PHE A 107 -3.27 -16.34 -8.07
N PHE A 108 -4.29 -15.78 -8.73
CA PHE A 108 -5.52 -16.52 -9.02
C PHE A 108 -5.38 -17.65 -10.05
N SER A 109 -4.22 -17.79 -10.68
CA SER A 109 -3.91 -18.92 -11.56
C SER A 109 -3.14 -20.05 -10.87
N CYS A 110 -2.97 -19.96 -9.54
CA CYS A 110 -2.32 -20.99 -8.75
C CYS A 110 -3.36 -21.98 -8.23
N ASP A 111 -3.14 -23.26 -8.54
CA ASP A 111 -4.05 -24.34 -8.20
C ASP A 111 -3.70 -25.03 -6.87
N ASN A 112 -2.52 -24.74 -6.28
CA ASN A 112 -2.10 -25.34 -5.00
C ASN A 112 -1.31 -24.35 -4.12
N TYR A 113 -1.75 -24.16 -2.87
CA TYR A 113 -1.11 -23.26 -1.91
C TYR A 113 -0.39 -23.96 -0.75
N SER A 114 -0.36 -25.29 -0.72
CA SER A 114 0.14 -26.07 0.42
C SER A 114 1.67 -26.02 0.58
N GLY A 115 2.42 -25.90 -0.53
CA GLY A 115 3.88 -25.81 -0.53
C GLY A 115 4.43 -24.46 -0.06
N LEU A 116 5.74 -24.38 0.18
CA LEU A 116 6.40 -23.15 0.64
C LEU A 116 6.18 -21.96 -0.32
N ALA A 117 6.26 -22.20 -1.64
CA ALA A 117 5.93 -21.22 -2.67
C ALA A 117 4.45 -20.78 -2.59
N GLY A 118 3.54 -21.73 -2.42
CA GLY A 118 2.12 -21.48 -2.22
C GLY A 118 1.81 -20.63 -0.99
N ILE A 119 2.31 -21.02 0.19
CA ILE A 119 2.09 -20.31 1.46
C ILE A 119 2.65 -18.89 1.39
N THR A 120 3.84 -18.72 0.82
CA THR A 120 4.45 -17.39 0.66
C THR A 120 3.70 -16.54 -0.36
N GLY A 121 3.20 -17.13 -1.45
CA GLY A 121 2.31 -16.48 -2.41
C GLY A 121 1.00 -15.99 -1.79
N LEU A 122 0.33 -16.84 -1.01
CA LEU A 122 -0.88 -16.50 -0.24
C LEU A 122 -0.62 -15.39 0.78
N SER A 123 0.46 -15.49 1.53
CA SER A 123 0.86 -14.48 2.51
C SER A 123 1.15 -13.13 1.85
N MET A 124 1.79 -13.14 0.68
CA MET A 124 2.00 -11.93 -0.13
C MET A 124 0.67 -11.35 -0.62
N ALA A 125 -0.27 -12.17 -1.09
CA ALA A 125 -1.56 -11.71 -1.57
C ALA A 125 -2.34 -10.98 -0.48
N ILE A 126 -2.45 -11.59 0.71
CA ILE A 126 -3.07 -10.97 1.89
C ILE A 126 -2.35 -9.66 2.26
N THR A 127 -1.01 -9.68 2.27
CA THR A 127 -0.21 -8.49 2.61
C THR A 127 -0.44 -7.35 1.61
N LEU A 128 -0.57 -7.64 0.31
CA LEU A 128 -0.89 -6.65 -0.72
C LEU A 128 -2.29 -6.04 -0.55
N VAL A 129 -3.30 -6.83 -0.16
CA VAL A 129 -4.62 -6.29 0.19
C VAL A 129 -4.48 -5.31 1.36
N LEU A 130 -3.82 -5.73 2.44
CA LEU A 130 -3.62 -4.90 3.63
C LEU A 130 -2.85 -3.61 3.33
N LEU A 131 -1.83 -3.68 2.46
CA LEU A 131 -1.09 -2.52 1.98
C LEU A 131 -1.99 -1.54 1.24
N ASN A 132 -2.82 -2.01 0.30
CA ASN A 132 -3.72 -1.13 -0.45
C ASN A 132 -4.78 -0.50 0.46
N VAL A 133 -5.43 -1.30 1.32
CA VAL A 133 -6.40 -0.81 2.33
C VAL A 133 -5.75 0.25 3.21
N SER A 134 -4.57 -0.05 3.75
CA SER A 134 -3.78 0.88 4.55
C SER A 134 -3.44 2.15 3.76
N GLY A 135 -3.10 2.05 2.47
CA GLY A 135 -2.86 3.20 1.60
C GLY A 135 -4.08 4.12 1.45
N PHE A 136 -5.29 3.56 1.35
CA PHE A 136 -6.53 4.36 1.34
C PHE A 136 -6.77 5.06 2.68
N VAL A 137 -6.54 4.36 3.79
CA VAL A 137 -6.62 4.94 5.14
C VAL A 137 -5.62 6.09 5.31
N GLY A 138 -4.39 5.92 4.83
CA GLY A 138 -3.36 6.96 4.83
C GLY A 138 -3.78 8.22 4.09
N ARG A 139 -4.37 8.08 2.90
CA ARG A 139 -4.91 9.22 2.15
C ARG A 139 -6.04 9.94 2.88
N TYR A 140 -6.93 9.20 3.52
CA TYR A 140 -7.99 9.79 4.33
C TYR A 140 -7.40 10.61 5.50
N ILE A 141 -6.43 10.05 6.23
CA ILE A 141 -5.75 10.75 7.33
C ILE A 141 -5.04 12.00 6.80
N HIS A 142 -4.33 11.89 5.68
CA HIS A 142 -3.64 13.02 5.05
C HIS A 142 -4.62 14.15 4.70
N GLY A 143 -5.75 13.83 4.08
CA GLY A 143 -6.80 14.80 3.79
C GLY A 143 -7.35 15.50 5.04
N LYS A 144 -7.50 14.77 6.15
CA LYS A 144 -7.91 15.36 7.44
C LYS A 144 -6.86 16.30 8.02
N VAL A 145 -5.58 15.97 7.92
CA VAL A 145 -4.48 16.88 8.30
C VAL A 145 -4.53 18.16 7.46
N THR A 146 -4.71 18.04 6.14
CA THR A 146 -4.80 19.20 5.24
C THR A 146 -6.01 20.08 5.55
N ILE A 147 -7.17 19.50 5.82
CA ILE A 147 -8.37 20.25 6.21
C ILE A 147 -8.16 20.97 7.54
N ALA A 148 -7.57 20.29 8.55
CA ALA A 148 -7.28 20.90 9.83
C ALA A 148 -6.28 22.06 9.71
N ALA A 149 -5.28 21.93 8.84
CA ALA A 149 -4.34 23.01 8.55
C ALA A 149 -5.03 24.20 7.88
N LYS A 150 -5.90 23.97 6.88
CA LYS A 150 -6.66 25.03 6.19
C LYS A 150 -7.65 25.74 7.10
N LYS A 151 -8.30 25.01 8.01
CA LYS A 151 -9.26 25.56 8.95
C LYS A 151 -8.61 26.23 10.16
N HIS A 152 -7.28 26.16 10.28
CA HIS A 152 -6.57 26.53 11.50
C HIS A 152 -7.25 25.87 12.71
N ASP A 153 -7.17 24.53 12.82
CA ASP A 153 -7.66 23.76 13.96
C ASP A 153 -6.51 22.93 14.57
N SER A 154 -5.98 23.38 15.72
CA SER A 154 -4.70 22.88 16.26
C SER A 154 -4.89 21.57 16.98
N THR A 155 -6.05 21.42 17.63
CA THR A 155 -6.46 20.20 18.31
C THR A 155 -6.65 19.08 17.29
N MET A 156 -7.38 19.35 16.20
CA MET A 156 -7.58 18.39 15.13
C MET A 156 -6.27 18.08 14.41
N ALA A 157 -5.44 19.09 14.12
CA ALA A 157 -4.15 18.89 13.47
C ALA A 157 -3.22 18.00 14.31
N LYS A 158 -3.05 18.28 15.60
CA LYS A 158 -2.22 17.46 16.52
C LYS A 158 -2.71 16.02 16.58
N LYS A 159 -4.03 15.80 16.69
CA LYS A 159 -4.63 14.47 16.70
C LYS A 159 -4.31 13.69 15.43
N PHE A 160 -4.60 14.27 14.25
CA PHE A 160 -4.40 13.56 12.98
C PHE A 160 -2.93 13.41 12.58
N VAL A 161 -2.04 14.33 12.99
CA VAL A 161 -0.58 14.17 12.79
C VAL A 161 -0.06 12.97 13.60
N LYS A 162 -0.51 12.79 14.85
CA LYS A 162 -0.15 11.60 15.64
C LYS A 162 -0.64 10.31 14.98
N ILE A 163 -1.89 10.30 14.53
CA ILE A 163 -2.47 9.15 13.80
C ILE A 163 -1.68 8.88 12.50
N LEU A 164 -1.31 9.93 11.75
CA LEU A 164 -0.51 9.80 10.54
C LEU A 164 0.87 9.19 10.83
N GLY A 165 1.52 9.58 11.92
CA GLY A 165 2.80 9.01 12.35
C GLY A 165 2.70 7.51 12.64
N ASN A 166 1.66 7.08 13.37
CA ASN A 166 1.42 5.67 13.66
C ASN A 166 1.07 4.88 12.39
N TRP A 167 0.21 5.43 11.53
CA TRP A 167 -0.13 4.84 10.24
C TRP A 167 1.12 4.62 9.37
N LYS A 168 2.02 5.62 9.29
CA LYS A 168 3.27 5.49 8.52
C LYS A 168 4.10 4.30 9.00
N LYS A 169 4.23 4.09 10.31
CA LYS A 169 4.97 2.95 10.87
C LYS A 169 4.35 1.61 10.47
N VAL A 170 3.02 1.47 10.62
CA VAL A 170 2.30 0.24 10.27
C VAL A 170 2.39 -0.05 8.77
N HIS A 171 2.19 0.97 7.93
CA HIS A 171 2.23 0.81 6.48
C HIS A 171 3.64 0.44 5.98
N ILE A 172 4.69 1.04 6.55
CA ILE A 172 6.08 0.69 6.25
C ILE A 172 6.40 -0.73 6.73
N ALA A 173 5.93 -1.13 7.92
CA ALA A 173 6.14 -2.48 8.42
C ALA A 173 5.50 -3.53 7.50
N LEU A 174 4.26 -3.30 7.02
CA LEU A 174 3.63 -4.16 6.02
C LEU A 174 4.43 -4.24 4.71
N ALA A 175 5.03 -3.13 4.27
CA ALA A 175 5.84 -3.12 3.06
C ALA A 175 7.15 -3.91 3.23
N ILE A 176 7.76 -3.85 4.42
CA ILE A 176 8.93 -4.68 4.76
C ILE A 176 8.54 -6.16 4.80
N ILE A 177 7.41 -6.50 5.42
CA ILE A 177 6.89 -7.88 5.44
C ILE A 177 6.68 -8.39 4.02
N PHE A 178 6.05 -7.59 3.14
CA PHE A 178 5.89 -7.95 1.73
C PHE A 178 7.23 -8.20 1.04
N ALA A 179 8.23 -7.33 1.24
CA ALA A 179 9.55 -7.50 0.64
C ALA A 179 10.26 -8.79 1.12
N ILE A 180 10.14 -9.11 2.41
CA ILE A 180 10.68 -10.36 2.98
C ILE A 180 9.96 -11.57 2.36
N LEU A 181 8.63 -11.55 2.31
CA LEU A 181 7.84 -12.63 1.71
C LEU A 181 8.17 -12.82 0.23
N LEU A 182 8.35 -11.73 -0.52
CA LEU A 182 8.76 -11.77 -1.92
C LEU A 182 10.13 -12.45 -2.08
N LEU A 183 11.10 -12.11 -1.24
CA LEU A 183 12.41 -12.77 -1.26
C LEU A 183 12.30 -14.27 -0.98
N ILE A 184 11.54 -14.66 0.04
CA ILE A 184 11.35 -16.08 0.37
C ILE A 184 10.65 -16.80 -0.79
N HIS A 185 9.62 -16.19 -1.37
CA HIS A 185 8.87 -16.76 -2.48
C HIS A 185 9.75 -16.98 -3.72
N LEU A 186 10.58 -16.01 -4.09
CA LEU A 186 11.51 -16.16 -5.20
C LEU A 186 12.50 -17.32 -4.96
N ASN A 187 13.06 -17.43 -3.76
CA ASN A 187 13.95 -18.56 -3.41
C ASN A 187 13.24 -19.93 -3.32
N ALA A 188 11.90 -19.94 -3.25
CA ALA A 188 11.12 -21.16 -3.18
C ALA A 188 10.58 -21.61 -4.56
N VAL A 189 10.70 -20.74 -5.58
CA VAL A 189 10.25 -20.98 -6.96
C VAL A 189 11.44 -21.07 -7.93
N ASP A 190 12.62 -20.56 -7.54
CA ASP A 190 13.93 -20.83 -8.18
C ASP A 190 14.48 -22.23 -7.81
#